data_AF-A0A2V9AGE7-F1
#
_entry.id   AF-A0A2V9AGE7-F1
#
_cell.length_a   1.000
_cell.length_b   1.000
_cell.length_c   1.000
_cell.angle_alpha   90.00
_cell.angle_beta   90.00
_cell.angle_gamma   90.00
#
_symmetry.space_group_name_H-M   'P 1'
#
loop_
_entity.id
_entity.type
_entity.pdbx_description
1 polymer ?
#
loop_
_entity_poly.entity_id
_entity_poly.type
_entity_poly.pdbx_seq_one_letter_code
_entity_poly.pdbx_strand_id
1 'polypeptide(L)' 'MLATHFNGQPLTADHGAPLRLLVPVKLGLKNVKAITRITYSSEEPRDYWAERGYSHYDGI' A
#
# COMPACT_ATOMS: atom_id res chain seq x y z
N MET A 1 7.16 2.81 3.57
CA MET A 1 7.53 4.20 3.19
C MET A 1 6.32 4.91 2.62
N LEU A 2 6.11 6.19 2.95
CA LEU A 2 5.09 7.02 2.32
C LEU A 2 5.72 7.85 1.19
N ALA A 3 5.28 7.64 -0.03
CA ALA A 3 5.78 8.29 -1.23
C ALA A 3 4.82 9.37 -1.72
N THR A 4 5.38 10.54 -2.04
CA THR A 4 4.69 11.67 -2.67
C THR A 4 5.23 11.99 -4.06
N HIS A 5 6.39 11.40 -4.41
CA HIS A 5 7.08 11.62 -5.67
C HIS A 5 7.49 10.28 -6.31
N PHE A 6 7.60 10.29 -7.63
CA PHE A 6 8.16 9.21 -8.44
C PHE A 6 9.17 9.80 -9.43
N ASN A 7 10.41 9.28 -9.42
CA ASN A 7 11.52 9.80 -10.22
C ASN A 7 11.74 11.32 -10.07
N GLY A 8 11.62 11.84 -8.84
CA GLY A 8 11.79 13.26 -8.53
C GLY A 8 10.62 14.16 -8.96
N GLN A 9 9.57 13.62 -9.60
CA GLN A 9 8.36 14.36 -9.95
C GLN A 9 7.21 14.02 -9.00
N PRO A 10 6.26 14.93 -8.75
CA PRO A 10 5.06 14.61 -7.97
C PRO A 10 4.31 13.40 -8.55
N LEU A 11 3.70 12.59 -7.68
CA LEU A 11 2.88 11.48 -8.15
C LEU A 11 1.75 11.98 -9.06
N THR A 12 1.49 11.25 -10.14
CA THR A 12 0.27 11.40 -10.92
C THR A 12 -0.88 10.63 -10.27
N ALA A 13 -2.12 10.92 -10.67
CA ALA A 13 -3.30 10.18 -10.21
C ALA A 13 -3.14 8.66 -10.44
N ASP A 14 -2.64 8.26 -11.62
CA ASP A 14 -2.38 6.85 -11.96
C ASP A 14 -1.34 6.20 -11.06
N HIS A 15 -0.37 6.98 -10.57
CA HIS A 15 0.65 6.51 -9.64
C HIS A 15 0.23 6.60 -8.16
N GLY A 16 -0.98 7.05 -7.86
CA GLY A 16 -1.56 7.06 -6.52
C GLY A 16 -1.36 8.36 -5.75
N ALA A 17 -1.31 9.49 -6.46
CA ALA A 17 -1.36 10.81 -5.84
C ALA A 17 -2.54 10.97 -4.85
N PRO A 18 -2.40 11.85 -3.84
CA PRO A 18 -1.19 12.59 -3.49
C PRO A 18 -0.17 11.75 -2.69
N LEU A 19 -0.59 10.59 -2.19
CA LEU A 19 0.19 9.78 -1.25
C LEU A 19 0.02 8.28 -1.51
N ARG A 20 1.15 7.58 -1.61
CA ARG A 20 1.20 6.12 -1.80
C ARG A 20 2.03 5.44 -0.72
N LEU A 21 1.57 4.30 -0.22
CA LEU A 21 2.37 3.41 0.62
C LEU A 21 3.21 2.50 -0.28
N LEU A 22 4.50 2.45 0.02
CA LEU A 22 5.46 1.52 -0.56
C LEU A 22 5.99 0.58 0.52
N VAL A 23 5.83 -0.72 0.30
CA VAL A 23 6.34 -1.83 1.09
C VAL A 23 7.30 -2.62 0.19
N PRO A 24 8.62 -2.34 0.25
CA PRO A 24 9.59 -2.82 -0.74
C PRO A 24 9.67 -4.34 -0.90
N VAL A 25 9.38 -5.08 0.18
CA VAL A 25 9.49 -6.56 0.23
C VAL A 25 8.19 -7.28 -0.13
N LYS A 26 7.09 -6.55 -0.34
CA LYS A 26 5.79 -7.15 -0.66
C LYS A 26 5.41 -6.95 -2.12
N LEU A 27 4.60 -7.87 -2.65
CA LEU A 27 4.06 -7.76 -4.00
C LEU A 27 3.28 -6.45 -4.19
N GLY A 28 3.22 -5.99 -5.44
CA GLY A 28 2.62 -4.72 -5.86
C GLY A 28 1.23 -4.43 -5.28
N LEU A 29 0.46 -5.48 -4.99
CA LEU A 29 -0.86 -5.41 -4.36
C LEU A 29 -0.84 -4.72 -2.99
N LYS A 30 0.24 -4.88 -2.21
CA LYS A 30 0.38 -4.27 -0.88
C LYS A 30 0.91 -2.82 -0.93
N ASN A 31 1.17 -2.29 -2.13
CA ASN A 31 1.57 -0.89 -2.35
C ASN A 31 0.37 0.02 -2.62
N VAL A 32 -0.37 0.36 -1.56
CA VAL A 32 -1.66 1.07 -1.59
C VAL A 32 -1.53 2.49 -2.14
N LYS A 33 -2.31 2.81 -3.18
CA LYS A 33 -2.42 4.15 -3.80
C LYS A 33 -3.43 5.04 -3.07
N ALA A 34 -3.27 6.36 -3.18
CA ALA A 34 -4.24 7.37 -2.75
C ALA A 34 -4.70 7.18 -1.29
N ILE A 35 -3.74 7.09 -0.38
CA ILE A 35 -4.03 6.83 1.03
C ILE A 35 -4.66 8.05 1.69
N THR A 36 -5.80 7.83 2.35
CA THR A 36 -6.52 8.85 3.10
C THR A 36 -6.50 8.62 4.61
N ARG A 37 -6.29 7.38 5.06
CA ARG A 37 -6.25 7.01 6.48
C ARG A 37 -5.28 5.87 6.74
N ILE A 38 -4.52 6.00 7.81
CA ILE A 38 -3.65 4.95 8.35
C ILE A 38 -4.07 4.73 9.81
N THR A 39 -4.25 3.47 10.19
CA THR A 39 -4.64 3.08 11.54
C THR A 39 -3.71 1.98 12.02
N TYR A 40 -3.21 2.11 13.25
CA TYR A 40 -2.44 1.07 13.91
C TYR A 40 -3.40 0.19 14.71
N SER A 41 -3.21 -1.12 14.62
CA SER A 41 -4.00 -2.12 15.32
C SER A 41 -3.05 -3.18 15.89
N SER A 42 -3.32 -3.64 17.11
CA SER A 42 -2.65 -4.80 17.70
C SER A 42 -3.26 -6.12 17.25
N GLU A 43 -4.45 -6.08 16.64
CA GLU A 43 -5.14 -7.24 16.09
C GLU A 43 -5.08 -7.21 14.57
N GLU A 44 -4.94 -8.38 13.95
CA GLU A 44 -4.95 -8.52 12.50
C GLU A 44 -6.34 -8.13 11.97
N PRO A 45 -6.46 -7.04 11.19
CA PRO A 45 -7.75 -6.60 10.70
C PRO A 45 -8.23 -7.60 9.64
N ARG A 46 -9.54 -7.85 9.64
CA ARG A 46 -10.21 -8.48 8.50
C ARG A 46 -10.17 -7.53 7.31
N ASP A 47 -9.09 -7.60 6.53
CA ASP A 47 -8.90 -6.76 5.36
C ASP A 47 -9.50 -7.41 4.10
N TYR A 48 -9.88 -6.57 3.12
CA TYR A 48 -10.53 -7.00 1.88
C TYR A 48 -9.73 -8.08 1.11
N TRP A 49 -8.41 -8.16 1.30
CA TRP A 49 -7.53 -9.07 0.56
C TRP A 49 -7.30 -10.38 1.32
N ALA A 50 -7.18 -10.33 2.65
CA ALA A 50 -7.07 -11.47 3.55
C ALA A 50 -8.36 -12.31 3.53
N GLU A 51 -9.53 -11.65 3.49
CA GLU A 51 -10.81 -12.34 3.34
C GLU A 51 -11.00 -13.03 1.98
N ARG A 52 -10.28 -12.57 0.95
CA ARG A 52 -10.38 -13.07 -0.43
C ARG A 52 -9.24 -14.02 -0.83
N GLY A 53 -8.48 -14.52 0.15
CA GLY A 53 -7.51 -15.58 -0.06
C GLY A 53 -6.13 -15.13 -0.55
N TYR A 54 -5.80 -13.84 -0.48
CA TYR A 54 -4.42 -13.39 -0.70
C TYR A 54 -3.60 -13.64 0.56
N SER A 55 -2.50 -14.39 0.43
CA SER A 55 -1.68 -14.82 1.56
C SER A 55 -0.89 -13.62 2.11
N HIS A 56 -0.72 -13.58 3.43
CA HIS A 56 0.12 -12.56 4.07
C HIS A 56 1.59 -12.63 3.56
N TYR A 57 2.00 -13.78 3.03
CA TYR A 57 3.32 -14.10 2.46
C TYR A 57 3.45 -13.83 0.95
N ASP A 58 2.56 -13.04 0.36
CA ASP A 58 2.63 -12.61 -1.04
C ASP A 58 3.79 -11.61 -1.27
N GLY A 59 5.03 -12.08 -1.08
CA GLY A 59 6.30 -11.37 -1.13
C GLY A 59 7.36 -12.09 -0.26
N ILE A 60 8.60 -12.13 -0.73
CA ILE A 60 9.75 -12.80 -0.09
C ILE A 60 10.01 -12.22 1.31
#